data_AF-A0A3A5W6W4-F1
#
_entry.id   AF-A0A3A5W6W4-F1
#
_cell.length_a   1.000
_cell.length_b   1.000
_cell.length_c   1.000
_cell.angle_alpha   90.00
_cell.angle_beta   90.00
_cell.angle_gamma   90.00
#
_symmetry.space_group_name_H-M   'P 1'
#
loop_
_entity.id
_entity.type
_entity.pdbx_description
1 polymer ?
#
loop_
_entity_poly.entity_id
_entity_poly.type
_entity_poly.pdbx_seq_one_letter_code
_entity_poly.pdbx_strand_id
1 'polypeptide(L)' 'MPGTPYLEQPPKGLMTWPKLLKISVPILAAFTTVAWWNDLLIEWAILLTIGLIASFFIRR' A
#
# COMPACT_ATOMS: atom_id res chain seq x y z
N MET A 1 -1.50 9.99 30.84
CA MET A 1 -2.49 10.90 31.47
C MET A 1 -3.69 10.06 31.88
N PRO A 2 -4.23 10.21 33.10
CA PRO A 2 -5.50 9.58 33.46
C PRO A 2 -6.59 10.19 32.59
N GLY A 3 -7.29 9.36 31.80
CA GLY A 3 -8.48 9.79 31.05
C GLY A 3 -8.23 10.51 29.73
N THR A 4 -7.21 10.16 28.95
CA THR A 4 -7.23 10.57 27.52
C THR A 4 -8.41 9.87 26.85
N PRO A 5 -9.44 10.58 26.37
CA PRO A 5 -10.55 9.95 25.68
C PRO A 5 -9.95 9.30 24.44
N TYR A 6 -10.19 8.00 24.25
CA TYR A 6 -9.98 7.41 22.94
C TYR A 6 -10.73 8.28 21.93
N LEU A 7 -10.07 8.67 20.85
CA LEU A 7 -10.71 9.49 19.82
C LEU A 7 -11.95 8.73 19.33
N GLU A 8 -13.15 9.21 19.67
CA GLU A 8 -14.41 8.55 19.28
C GLU A 8 -14.54 8.42 17.76
N GLN A 9 -13.83 9.28 17.02
CA GLN A 9 -13.67 9.18 15.58
C GLN A 9 -12.19 9.30 15.20
N PRO A 10 -11.71 8.48 14.24
CA PRO A 10 -10.34 8.59 13.76
C PRO A 10 -10.08 9.99 13.17
N PRO A 11 -8.88 10.56 13.37
CA PRO A 11 -8.57 11.91 12.90
C PRO A 11 -8.75 12.00 11.38
N LYS A 12 -9.40 13.09 10.94
CA LYS A 12 -9.66 13.35 9.51
C LYS A 12 -8.33 13.39 8.77
N GLY A 13 -8.18 12.52 7.76
CA GLY A 13 -6.96 12.43 6.94
C GLY A 13 -6.01 11.30 7.30
N LEU A 14 -6.27 10.51 8.36
CA LEU A 14 -5.46 9.34 8.67
C LEU A 14 -5.61 8.27 7.58
N MET A 15 -4.50 7.94 6.91
CA MET A 15 -4.45 6.81 5.99
C MET A 15 -4.43 5.51 6.82
N THR A 16 -5.60 4.93 7.03
CA THR A 16 -5.73 3.66 7.76
C THR A 16 -5.43 2.47 6.84
N TRP A 17 -5.04 1.33 7.42
CA TRP A 17 -4.81 0.09 6.69
C TRP A 17 -5.98 -0.31 5.76
N PRO A 18 -7.26 -0.29 6.20
CA PRO A 18 -8.37 -0.61 5.32
C PRO A 18 -8.50 0.36 4.14
N LYS A 19 -8.22 1.65 4.35
CA LYS A 19 -8.26 2.66 3.28
C LYS A 19 -7.12 2.44 2.29
N LEU A 20 -5.92 2.15 2.78
CA LEU A 20 -4.77 1.83 1.96
C LEU A 20 -5.01 0.59 1.10
N LEU A 21 -5.51 -0.50 1.70
CA LEU A 21 -5.81 -1.75 0.97
C LEU A 21 -6.89 -1.55 -0.10
N LYS A 22 -7.95 -0.79 0.19
CA LYS A 22 -8.99 -0.48 -0.79
C LYS A 22 -8.45 0.26 -2.03
N ILE A 23 -7.35 1.00 -1.88
CA ILE A 23 -6.71 1.71 -2.99
C ILE A 23 -5.65 0.83 -3.66
N SER A 24 -4.77 0.20 -2.88
CA SER A 24 -3.63 -0.55 -3.41
C SER A 24 -4.03 -1.87 -4.06
N VAL A 25 -5.00 -2.60 -3.50
CA VAL A 25 -5.42 -3.91 -4.02
C VAL A 25 -5.92 -3.83 -5.46
N PRO A 26 -6.86 -2.95 -5.85
CA PRO A 26 -7.31 -2.90 -7.24
C PRO A 26 -6.20 -2.46 -8.21
N ILE A 27 -5.31 -1.57 -7.77
CA ILE A 27 -4.16 -1.11 -8.57
C ILE A 27 -3.18 -2.27 -8.81
N LEU A 28 -2.77 -2.96 -7.74
CA LEU A 28 -1.86 -4.10 -7.82
C LEU A 28 -2.47 -5.25 -8.64
N ALA A 29 -3.76 -5.51 -8.49
CA ALA A 29 -4.46 -6.51 -9.30
C ALA A 29 -4.40 -6.16 -10.79
N ALA A 30 -4.76 -4.92 -11.16
CA ALA A 30 -4.73 -4.48 -12.56
C ALA A 30 -3.33 -4.60 -13.18
N PHE A 31 -2.29 -4.10 -12.50
CA PHE A 31 -0.91 -4.21 -12.98
C PHE A 31 -0.43 -5.66 -13.06
N THR A 32 -0.80 -6.50 -12.09
CA THR A 32 -0.42 -7.92 -12.10
C THR A 32 -1.10 -8.66 -13.25
N THR A 33 -2.37 -8.38 -13.54
CA THR A 33 -3.08 -8.96 -14.69
C THR A 33 -2.44 -8.54 -16.01
N VAL A 34 -2.06 -7.28 -16.17
CA VAL A 34 -1.37 -6.79 -17.37
C VAL A 34 0.01 -7.43 -17.51
N ALA A 35 0.78 -7.52 -16.42
CA ALA A 35 2.08 -8.17 -16.43
C ALA A 35 1.99 -9.65 -16.80
N TRP A 36 0.96 -10.35 -16.30
CA TRP A 36 0.71 -11.73 -16.68
C TRP A 36 0.39 -11.89 -18.16
N TRP A 37 -0.46 -11.01 -18.72
CA TRP A 37 -0.81 -11.08 -20.16
C TRP A 37 0.38 -10.88 -21.09
N ASN A 38 1.42 -10.17 -20.63
CA ASN A 38 2.62 -9.87 -21.40
C ASN A 38 3.82 -10.76 -21.04
N ASP A 39 3.63 -11.80 -20.21
CA ASP A 39 4.70 -12.67 -19.69
C ASP A 39 5.82 -11.91 -18.92
N LEU A 40 5.50 -10.75 -18.33
CA LEU A 40 6.42 -9.86 -17.60
C LEU A 40 6.31 -10.00 -16.06
N LEU A 41 5.95 -11.18 -15.56
CA LEU A 41 5.72 -11.38 -14.12
C LEU A 41 6.99 -11.21 -13.28
N ILE A 42 8.15 -11.58 -13.82
CA ILE A 42 9.44 -11.48 -13.12
C ILE A 42 9.85 -10.01 -13.00
N GLU A 43 9.81 -9.26 -14.11
CA GLU A 43 10.09 -7.83 -14.16
C GLU A 43 9.16 -7.06 -13.22
N TRP A 44 7.87 -7.41 -13.23
CA TRP A 44 6.90 -6.83 -12.31
C TRP A 44 7.23 -7.13 -10.84
N ALA A 45 7.62 -8.35 -10.49
CA ALA A 45 8.01 -8.72 -9.13
C ALA A 45 9.28 -7.99 -8.67
N ILE A 46 10.25 -7.79 -9.56
CA ILE A 46 11.46 -7.01 -9.29
C ILE A 46 11.09 -5.55 -9.03
N LEU A 47 10.25 -4.95 -9.89
CA LEU A 47 9.78 -3.57 -9.72
C LEU A 47 9.05 -3.38 -8.39
N LEU A 48 8.15 -4.31 -8.02
CA LEU A 48 7.46 -4.27 -6.74
C LEU A 48 8.44 -4.33 -5.57
N THR A 49 9.43 -5.22 -5.64
CA THR A 49 10.43 -5.38 -4.58
C THR A 49 11.25 -4.11 -4.40
N ILE A 50 11.74 -3.52 -5.49
CA ILE A 50 12.50 -2.25 -5.47
C ILE A 50 11.62 -1.12 -4.91
N GLY A 51 10.36 -1.02 -5.35
CA GLY A 51 9.42 -0.01 -4.86
C GLY A 51 9.14 -0.12 -3.36
N LEU A 52 8.96 -1.33 -2.85
CA LEU A 52 8.78 -1.58 -1.41
C LEU A 52 10.04 -1.22 -0.60
N ILE A 53 11.22 -1.60 -1.09
CA ILE A 53 12.50 -1.23 -0.45
C ILE A 53 12.64 0.30 -0.43
N ALA A 54 12.42 0.98 -1.56
CA ALA A 54 12.47 2.43 -1.64
C ALA A 54 11.48 3.09 -0.67
N SER A 55 10.26 2.58 -0.56
CA SER A 55 9.25 3.10 0.38
C SER A 55 9.71 2.97 1.85
N PHE A 56 10.42 1.90 2.18
CA PHE A 56 10.98 1.70 3.51
C PHE A 56 12.09 2.73 3.80
N PHE A 57 12.95 3.02 2.82
CA PHE A 57 13.99 4.04 2.96
C PHE A 57 13.41 5.46 3.03
N ILE A 58 12.39 5.79 2.23
CA ILE A 58 11.74 7.12 2.23
C ILE A 58 10.99 7.40 3.54
N ARG A 59 10.47 6.36 4.20
CA ARG A 59 9.73 6.50 5.46
C ARG A 59 10.64 6.68 6.69
N ARG A 60 11.91 6.29 6.61
CA ARG A 60 12.90 6.51 7.68
C ARG A 60 13.34 7.96 7.72
#